data_AF-A0AAX4FTE0-F1
#
_entry.id   AF-A0AAX4FTE0-F1
#
_cell.length_a   1.000
_cell.length_b   1.000
_cell.length_c   1.000
_cell.angle_alpha   90.00
_cell.angle_beta   90.00
_cell.angle_gamma   90.00
#
_symmetry.space_group_name_H-M   'P 1'
#
loop_
_entity.id
_entity.type
_entity.pdbx_description
1 polymer ?
#
loop_
_entity_poly.entity_id
_entity_poly.type
_entity_poly.pdbx_seq_one_letter_code
_entity_poly.pdbx_strand_id
1 'polypeptide(L)' 'MNFAEGTLHKPSNIRPNRLFSASVDLILYRAGRLNDQTVMSVIERIIGILQAE' A
#
# COMPACT_ATOMS: atom_id res chain seq x y z
N MET A 1 -3.98 -4.75 9.03
CA MET A 1 -3.45 -4.85 7.66
C MET A 1 -3.13 -6.30 7.41
N ASN A 2 -3.67 -6.87 6.33
CA ASN A 2 -3.61 -8.30 6.10
C ASN A 2 -2.63 -8.60 4.97
N PHE A 3 -1.67 -9.48 5.26
CA PHE A 3 -0.65 -9.91 4.33
C PHE A 3 -0.99 -11.30 3.78
N ALA A 4 -0.72 -11.51 2.49
CA ALA A 4 -0.68 -12.85 1.89
C ALA A 4 0.67 -13.54 2.19
N GLU A 5 1.75 -12.76 2.30
CA GLU A 5 3.11 -13.23 2.61
C GLU A 5 3.84 -12.20 3.46
N GLY A 6 4.66 -12.62 4.42
CA GLY A 6 5.41 -11.71 5.30
C GLY A 6 4.53 -10.96 6.32
N THR A 7 5.10 -10.00 7.02
CA THR A 7 4.41 -9.22 8.07
C THR A 7 5.17 -7.94 8.39
N LEU A 8 4.58 -7.10 9.24
CA LEU A 8 5.25 -5.98 9.90
C LEU A 8 5.35 -6.27 11.40
N HIS A 9 6.37 -5.72 12.05
CA HIS A 9 6.57 -5.88 13.49
C HIS A 9 5.48 -5.21 14.35
N LYS A 10 4.65 -4.35 13.75
CA LYS A 10 3.56 -3.65 14.44
C LYS A 10 2.34 -3.45 13.53
N PRO A 11 1.12 -3.38 14.10
CA PRO A 11 -0.06 -2.95 13.37
C PRO A 11 0.20 -1.59 12.68
N SER A 12 -0.19 -1.49 11.40
CA SER A 12 0.11 -0.33 10.54
C SER A 12 -1.01 -0.08 9.54
N ASN A 13 -1.05 1.13 8.96
CA ASN A 13 -2.05 1.59 8.00
C ASN A 13 -1.41 2.12 6.71
N ILE A 14 -2.09 1.94 5.58
CA ILE A 14 -1.69 2.51 4.28
C ILE A 14 -2.18 3.96 4.22
N ARG A 15 -1.41 4.85 3.59
CA ARG A 15 -1.77 6.27 3.39
C ARG A 15 -1.92 6.58 1.89
N PRO A 16 -3.09 6.28 1.28
CA PRO A 16 -3.32 6.52 -0.15
C PRO A 16 -3.12 7.98 -0.59
N ASN A 17 -3.36 8.94 0.32
CA ASN A 17 -3.15 10.36 0.10
C ASN A 17 -1.68 10.81 0.11
N ARG A 18 -0.73 9.87 0.21
CA ARG A 18 0.72 10.11 0.13
C ARG A 18 1.35 9.25 -0.96
N LEU A 19 0.69 9.18 -2.12
CA LEU A 19 1.20 8.49 -3.29
C LEU A 19 2.28 9.36 -3.98
N PHE A 20 3.39 8.75 -4.36
CA PHE A 20 4.49 9.40 -5.09
C PHE A 20 5.21 8.39 -5.98
N SER A 21 5.94 8.90 -6.97
CA SER A 21 6.83 8.08 -7.82
C SER A 21 8.22 8.00 -7.21
N ALA A 22 8.85 6.83 -7.26
CA ALA A 22 10.17 6.57 -6.68
C ALA A 22 11.00 5.65 -7.59
N SER A 23 12.33 5.82 -7.59
CA SER A 23 13.25 4.87 -8.25
C SER A 23 13.25 3.52 -7.53
N VAL A 24 13.42 2.43 -8.29
CA VAL A 24 13.60 1.07 -7.75
C VAL A 24 14.85 0.98 -6.87
N ASP A 25 15.89 1.77 -7.17
CA ASP A 25 17.15 1.80 -6.40
C ASP A 25 16.96 2.27 -4.95
N LEU A 26 15.83 2.90 -4.63
CA LEU A 26 15.50 3.31 -3.25
C LEU A 26 14.98 2.15 -2.38
N ILE A 27 14.67 1.00 -2.99
CA ILE A 27 14.07 -0.15 -2.29
C ILE A 27 15.18 -1.02 -1.68
N LEU A 28 15.29 -1.01 -0.34
CA LEU A 28 16.26 -1.85 0.38
C LEU A 28 15.88 -3.34 0.36
N TYR A 29 14.61 -3.67 0.65
CA TYR A 29 14.09 -5.04 0.67
C TYR A 29 12.55 -5.08 0.61
N ARG A 30 11.98 -6.26 0.33
CA ARG A 30 10.53 -6.53 0.37
C ARG A 30 10.12 -7.04 1.76
N ALA A 31 9.32 -6.27 2.50
CA ALA A 31 8.84 -6.66 3.82
C ALA A 31 7.68 -7.70 3.80
N GLY A 32 6.91 -7.75 2.71
CA GLY A 32 5.79 -8.69 2.56
C GLY A 32 4.97 -8.44 1.30
N ARG A 33 3.86 -9.18 1.16
CA ARG A 33 2.82 -9.00 0.16
C ARG A 33 1.49 -8.76 0.85
N LEU A 34 0.79 -7.70 0.47
CA LEU A 34 -0.59 -7.53 0.89
C LEU A 34 -1.49 -8.57 0.21
N ASN A 35 -2.58 -8.94 0.88
CA ASN A 35 -3.60 -9.77 0.24
C ASN A 35 -4.45 -8.95 -0.74
N ASP A 36 -5.09 -9.65 -1.67
CA ASP A 36 -5.81 -9.01 -2.78
C ASP A 36 -6.96 -8.11 -2.30
N GLN A 37 -7.63 -8.50 -1.21
CA GLN A 37 -8.69 -7.69 -0.59
C GLN A 37 -8.18 -6.33 -0.09
N THR A 38 -7.02 -6.32 0.57
CA THR A 38 -6.41 -5.07 1.06
C THR A 38 -5.94 -4.22 -0.12
N VAL A 39 -5.37 -4.83 -1.16
CA VAL A 39 -4.95 -4.13 -2.38
C VAL A 39 -6.15 -3.47 -3.06
N MET A 40 -7.27 -4.18 -3.22
CA MET A 40 -8.48 -3.64 -3.84
C MET A 40 -9.02 -2.41 -3.09
N SER A 41 -9.13 -2.50 -1.75
CA SER A 41 -9.58 -1.38 -0.91
C SER A 41 -8.70 -0.13 -1.06
N VAL A 42 -7.39 -0.31 -1.25
CA VAL A 42 -6.47 0.80 -1.49
C VAL A 42 -6.70 1.43 -2.85
N ILE A 43 -6.88 0.61 -3.90
CA ILE A 43 -7.16 1.08 -5.26
C ILE A 43 -8.45 1.91 -5.29
N GLU A 44 -9.53 1.40 -4.72
CA GLU A 44 -10.82 2.12 -4.61
C GLU A 44 -10.64 3.47 -3.90
N ARG A 45 -9.84 3.49 -2.83
CA ARG A 45 -9.56 4.72 -2.10
C ARG A 45 -8.73 5.72 -2.90
N ILE A 46 -7.76 5.25 -3.69
CA ILE A 46 -6.98 6.10 -4.59
C ILE A 46 -7.88 6.71 -5.66
N ILE A 47 -8.75 5.90 -6.30
CA ILE A 47 -9.72 6.37 -7.28
C ILE A 47 -10.61 7.46 -6.66
N GLY A 48 -11.16 7.21 -5.47
CA GLY A 48 -12.01 8.20 -4.79
C GLY A 48 -11.29 9.49 -4.42
N ILE A 49 -9.99 9.45 -4.10
CA ILE A 49 -9.19 10.67 -3.87
C ILE A 49 -9.01 11.44 -5.18
N LEU A 50 -8.63 10.75 -6.26
CA LEU A 50 -8.35 11.37 -7.56
C LEU A 50 -9.60 11.88 -8.28
N GLN A 51 -10.80 11.38 -7.93
CA GLN A 51 -12.07 11.84 -8.48
C GLN A 51 -12.71 12.97 -7.67
N ALA A 52 -12.31 13.15 -6.41
CA ALA A 52 -12.82 14.21 -5.54
C ALA A 52 -12.01 15.51 -5.62
N GLU A 53 -10.81 15.44 -6.22
CA GLU A 53 -10.01 16.58 -6.67
C GLU A 53 -10.36 16.98 -8.12
#